data_AF-A0A5J4E9E9-F1
#
_entry.id   AF-A0A5J4E9E9-F1
#
_cell.length_a   1.000
_cell.length_b   1.000
_cell.length_c   1.000
_cell.angle_alpha   90.00
_cell.angle_beta   90.00
_cell.angle_gamma   90.00
#
_symmetry.space_group_name_H-M   'P 1'
#
loop_
_entity.id
_entity.type
_entity.pdbx_description
1 polymer ?
#
loop_
_entity_poly.entity_id
_entity_poly.type
_entity_poly.pdbx_seq_one_letter_code
_entity_poly.pdbx_strand_id
1 'polypeptide(L)'
;MLPFTLFGAGMMTLVASFTRSYKEAQTYLTIVLLVPTLPIIFAAIFSLDATFELMAVPSLSQHLLITAIMKGEALQTEWILVSAASTLLAGAIFVWLASLFYRRESILG
;
A
#
# COMPACT_ATOMS: atom_id res chain seq x y z
N MET A 1 -5.26 4.91 -9.35
CA MET A 1 -5.76 3.57 -8.95
C MET A 1 -4.83 2.43 -9.36
N LEU A 2 -4.33 2.37 -10.60
CA LEU A 2 -3.40 1.31 -11.06
C LEU A 2 -2.15 1.06 -10.17
N PRO A 3 -1.50 2.08 -9.58
CA PRO A 3 -0.37 1.82 -8.66
C PRO A 3 -0.83 1.18 -7.34
N PHE A 4 -1.97 1.62 -6.82
CA PHE A 4 -2.49 1.14 -5.55
C PHE A 4 -3.02 -0.30 -5.63
N THR A 5 -3.51 -0.72 -6.80
CA THR A 5 -3.87 -2.12 -7.04
C THR A 5 -2.66 -3.05 -6.97
N LEU A 6 -1.48 -2.61 -7.44
CA LEU A 6 -0.23 -3.39 -7.30
C LEU A 6 0.22 -3.47 -5.85
N PHE A 7 0.07 -2.40 -5.08
CA PHE A 7 0.33 -2.39 -3.64
C PHE A 7 -0.54 -3.41 -2.90
N GLY A 8 -1.86 -3.38 -3.11
CA GLY A 8 -2.80 -4.31 -2.49
C GLY A 8 -2.57 -5.76 -2.92
N ALA A 9 -2.30 -5.99 -4.21
CA ALA A 9 -1.94 -7.32 -4.72
C ALA A 9 -0.65 -7.84 -4.07
N GLY A 10 0.41 -7.02 -3.98
CA GLY A 10 1.67 -7.38 -3.34
C GLY A 10 1.51 -7.74 -1.86
N MET A 11 0.68 -6.99 -1.12
CA MET A 11 0.35 -7.32 0.28
C MET A 11 -0.35 -8.68 0.39
N MET A 12 -1.35 -8.95 -0.46
CA MET A 12 -2.06 -10.23 -0.46
C MET A 12 -1.15 -11.39 -0.87
N THR A 13 -0.26 -11.19 -1.85
CA THR A 13 0.75 -12.19 -2.23
C THR A 13 1.70 -12.51 -1.08
N LEU A 14 2.08 -11.50 -0.29
CA LEU A 14 2.88 -11.68 0.92
C LEU A 14 2.13 -12.41 2.02
N VAL A 15 0.84 -12.12 2.25
CA VAL A 15 0.05 -12.90 3.20
C VAL A 15 -0.08 -14.35 2.74
N ALA A 16 -0.35 -14.56 1.46
CA ALA A 16 -0.48 -15.89 0.87
C ALA A 16 0.80 -16.73 0.95
N SER A 17 1.99 -16.12 1.08
CA SER A 17 3.25 -16.87 1.20
C SER A 17 3.48 -17.55 2.55
N PHE A 18 2.64 -17.28 3.55
CA PHE A 18 2.76 -17.89 4.88
C PHE A 18 1.49 -18.55 5.39
N THR A 19 0.36 -18.30 4.74
CA THR A 19 -0.92 -18.92 5.11
C THR A 19 -1.05 -20.27 4.42
N ARG A 20 -1.39 -21.29 5.17
CA ARG A 20 -1.52 -22.67 4.68
C ARG A 20 -2.89 -22.95 4.07
N SER A 21 -3.86 -22.07 4.29
CA SER A 21 -5.21 -22.21 3.75
C SER A 21 -5.86 -20.88 3.37
N TYR A 22 -6.84 -20.95 2.47
CA TYR A 22 -7.68 -19.81 2.10
C TYR A 22 -8.34 -19.15 3.32
N LYS A 23 -8.76 -19.95 4.31
CA LYS A 23 -9.38 -19.44 5.55
C LYS A 23 -8.42 -18.56 6.34
N GLU A 24 -7.16 -18.96 6.44
CA GLU A 24 -6.14 -18.16 7.12
C GLU A 24 -5.89 -16.83 6.39
N ALA A 25 -5.69 -16.87 5.07
CA ALA A 25 -5.54 -15.65 4.26
C ALA A 25 -6.74 -14.71 4.41
N GLN A 26 -7.96 -15.26 4.48
CA GLN A 26 -9.18 -14.48 4.70
C GLN A 26 -9.22 -13.85 6.10
N THR A 27 -8.69 -14.50 7.14
CA THR A 27 -8.55 -13.89 8.47
C THR A 27 -7.57 -12.70 8.45
N TYR A 28 -6.48 -12.79 7.69
CA TYR A 28 -5.51 -11.71 7.53
C TYR A 28 -6.01 -10.56 6.66
N LEU A 29 -7.07 -10.76 5.87
CA LEU A 29 -7.64 -9.75 4.97
C LEU A 29 -7.99 -8.47 5.73
N THR A 30 -8.56 -8.57 6.93
CA THR A 30 -8.84 -7.39 7.78
C THR A 30 -7.57 -6.60 8.09
N ILE A 31 -6.46 -7.27 8.41
CA ILE A 31 -5.18 -6.60 8.69
C ILE A 31 -4.64 -5.96 7.41
N VAL A 32 -4.69 -6.68 6.28
CA VAL A 32 -4.25 -6.16 4.96
C VAL A 32 -5.03 -4.93 4.53
N LEU A 33 -6.32 -4.85 4.85
CA LEU A 33 -7.14 -3.67 4.60
C LEU A 33 -6.87 -2.55 5.62
N LEU A 34 -6.64 -2.90 6.88
CA LEU A 34 -6.50 -1.92 7.96
C LEU A 34 -5.15 -1.18 7.90
N VAL A 35 -4.06 -1.86 7.56
CA VAL A 35 -2.72 -1.25 7.43
C VAL A 35 -2.68 -0.03 6.50
N PRO A 36 -3.16 -0.08 5.23
CA PRO A 36 -3.21 1.10 4.38
C PRO A 36 -4.26 2.12 4.84
N THR A 37 -5.31 1.69 5.54
CA THR A 37 -6.39 2.58 5.99
C THR A 37 -6.00 3.41 7.21
N LEU A 38 -5.16 2.88 8.11
CA LEU A 38 -4.73 3.58 9.33
C LEU A 38 -4.10 4.96 9.07
N PRO A 39 -3.14 5.11 8.13
CA PRO A 39 -2.61 6.43 7.77
C PRO A 39 -3.68 7.42 7.32
N ILE A 40 -4.71 6.94 6.60
CA ILE A 40 -5.81 7.78 6.11
C ILE A 40 -6.68 8.26 7.28
N ILE A 41 -7.02 7.36 8.21
CA ILE A 41 -7.76 7.72 9.43
C ILE A 41 -6.99 8.76 10.25
N PHE A 42 -5.67 8.57 10.39
CA PHE A 42 -4.80 9.53 11.07
C PHE A 42 -4.85 10.91 10.37
N ALA A 43 -4.68 10.95 9.05
CA ALA A 43 -4.79 12.19 8.27
C ALA A 43 -6.14 12.89 8.46
N ALA A 44 -7.24 12.12 8.47
CA ALA A 44 -8.59 12.66 8.62
C ALA A 44 -8.81 13.26 10.02
N ILE A 45 -8.33 12.59 11.08
CA ILE A 45 -8.45 13.08 12.47
C ILE A 45 -7.64 14.37 12.66
N PHE A 46 -6.42 14.42 12.13
CA PHE A 46 -5.51 15.55 12.30
C PHE A 46 -5.65 16.63 11.21
N SER A 47 -6.56 16.45 10.24
CA SER A 47 -6.75 17.34 9.10
C SER A 47 -5.42 17.71 8.41
N LEU A 48 -4.61 16.69 8.12
CA LEU A 48 -3.30 16.91 7.50
C LEU A 48 -3.46 17.43 6.06
N ASP A 49 -2.77 18.52 5.78
CA ASP A 49 -2.67 19.05 4.42
C ASP A 49 -1.66 18.26 3.57
N ALA A 50 -1.83 18.32 2.25
CA ALA A 50 -0.91 17.68 1.32
C ALA A 50 0.45 18.38 1.36
N THR A 51 1.48 17.64 1.79
CA THR A 51 2.88 18.08 1.74
C THR A 51 3.73 17.05 1.00
N PHE A 52 4.90 17.48 0.52
CA PHE A 52 5.81 16.62 -0.23
C PHE A 52 6.23 15.36 0.55
N GLU A 53 6.51 15.51 1.84
CA GLU A 53 6.92 14.39 2.72
C GLU A 53 5.84 13.32 2.82
N LEU A 54 4.58 13.74 2.88
CA LEU A 54 3.43 12.84 2.97
C LEU A 54 3.19 12.07 1.66
N MET A 55 3.74 12.53 0.53
CA MET A 55 3.68 11.83 -0.75
C MET A 55 4.51 10.53 -0.75
N ALA A 56 5.45 10.38 0.18
CA ALA A 56 6.24 9.16 0.33
C ALA A 56 5.45 8.01 0.97
N VAL A 57 4.29 8.28 1.58
CA VAL A 57 3.44 7.27 2.22
C VAL A 57 2.38 6.80 1.22
N PRO A 58 2.41 5.56 0.71
CA PRO A 58 1.56 5.13 -0.41
C PRO A 58 0.06 5.36 -0.20
N SER A 59 -0.52 4.85 0.90
CA SER A 59 -1.96 4.97 1.14
C SER A 59 -2.41 6.38 1.45
N LEU A 60 -1.60 7.11 2.22
CA LEU A 60 -1.85 8.51 2.57
C LEU A 60 -1.79 9.42 1.31
N SER A 61 -0.72 9.30 0.54
CA SER A 61 -0.49 10.08 -0.69
C SER A 61 -1.59 9.86 -1.71
N GLN A 62 -2.03 8.62 -1.93
CA GLN A 62 -3.15 8.33 -2.82
C GLN A 62 -4.44 8.98 -2.33
N HIS A 63 -4.71 8.96 -1.01
CA HIS A 63 -5.88 9.65 -0.44
C HIS A 63 -5.80 11.17 -0.62
N LEU A 64 -4.68 11.79 -0.26
CA LEU A 64 -4.49 13.24 -0.33
C LEU A 64 -4.60 13.76 -1.78
N LEU A 65 -4.00 13.05 -2.75
CA LEU A 65 -4.09 13.41 -4.16
C LEU A 65 -5.53 13.33 -4.68
N ILE A 66 -6.30 12.31 -4.31
CA ILE A 66 -7.73 12.22 -4.68
C ILE A 66 -8.52 13.38 -4.08
N THR A 67 -8.31 13.67 -2.80
CA THR A 67 -9.01 14.75 -2.10
C THR A 67 -8.70 16.11 -2.73
N ALA A 68 -7.44 16.38 -3.06
CA ALA A 68 -7.02 17.60 -3.76
C ALA A 68 -7.67 17.72 -5.15
N ILE A 69 -7.76 16.63 -5.92
CA ILE A 69 -8.49 16.60 -7.21
C ILE A 69 -9.97 16.94 -7.00
N MET A 70 -10.62 16.35 -5.99
CA MET A 70 -12.03 16.61 -5.69
C MET A 70 -12.29 18.06 -5.27
N LYS A 71 -11.31 18.69 -4.62
CA LYS A 71 -11.34 20.11 -4.26
C LYS A 71 -11.01 21.06 -5.41
N GLY A 72 -10.55 20.53 -6.56
CA GLY A 72 -10.10 21.33 -7.70
C GLY A 72 -8.76 22.04 -7.48
N GLU A 73 -7.93 21.55 -6.56
CA GLU A 73 -6.62 22.12 -6.27
C GLU A 73 -5.62 21.78 -7.39
N ALA A 74 -4.71 22.72 -7.67
CA ALA A 74 -3.64 22.49 -8.65
C ALA A 74 -2.62 21.50 -8.09
N LEU A 75 -2.56 20.31 -8.69
CA LEU A 75 -1.58 19.29 -8.32
C LEU A 75 -0.23 19.56 -8.98
N GLN A 76 0.82 19.56 -8.17
CA GLN A 76 2.19 19.56 -8.67
C GLN A 76 2.53 18.18 -9.23
N THR A 77 3.09 18.12 -10.44
CA THR A 77 3.43 16.86 -11.11
C THR A 77 4.41 16.01 -10.30
N GLU A 78 5.33 16.66 -9.59
CA GLU A 78 6.29 16.02 -8.70
C GLU A 78 5.64 15.23 -7.56
N TRP A 79 4.50 15.68 -7.02
CA TRP A 79 3.77 14.95 -5.97
C TRP A 79 3.17 13.65 -6.51
N ILE A 80 2.68 13.68 -7.75
CA ILE A 80 2.14 12.50 -8.44
C ILE A 80 3.26 11.48 -8.67
N LEU A 81 4.44 11.93 -9.11
CA LEU A 81 5.60 11.08 -9.36
C LEU A 81 6.12 10.42 -8.07
N VAL A 82 6.24 11.20 -6.99
CA VAL A 82 6.68 10.67 -5.68
C VAL A 82 5.68 9.66 -5.14
N SER A 83 4.38 9.95 -5.20
CA SER A 83 3.33 9.01 -4.79
C SER A 83 3.36 7.72 -5.62
N ALA A 84 3.51 7.83 -6.94
CA ALA A 84 3.60 6.66 -7.81
C ALA A 84 4.84 5.81 -7.51
N ALA A 85 6.01 6.46 -7.39
CA ALA A 85 7.28 5.78 -7.10
C ALA A 85 7.24 5.09 -5.73
N SER A 86 6.78 5.77 -4.67
CA SER A 86 6.68 5.20 -3.33
C SER A 86 5.73 4.00 -3.29
N THR A 87 4.59 4.11 -3.97
CA THR A 87 3.59 3.04 -4.05
C THR A 87 4.13 1.82 -4.78
N LEU A 88 4.79 2.01 -5.92
CA LEU A 88 5.39 0.92 -6.70
C LEU A 88 6.55 0.25 -5.94
N LEU A 89 7.41 1.03 -5.28
CA LEU A 89 8.51 0.51 -4.48
C LEU A 89 7.99 -0.34 -3.32
N ALA A 90 6.98 0.13 -2.59
CA ALA A 90 6.36 -0.66 -1.52
C ALA A 90 5.75 -1.96 -2.05
N GLY A 91 5.01 -1.92 -3.16
CA GLY A 91 4.47 -3.11 -3.81
C GLY A 91 5.56 -4.11 -4.22
N ALA A 92 6.65 -3.62 -4.82
CA ALA A 92 7.79 -4.45 -5.21
C ALA A 92 8.48 -5.09 -3.99
N ILE A 93 8.64 -4.35 -2.89
CA ILE A 93 9.19 -4.88 -1.63
C ILE A 93 8.31 -6.01 -1.09
N PHE A 94 6.99 -5.85 -1.07
CA PHE A 94 6.09 -6.91 -0.62
C PHE A 94 6.18 -8.17 -1.49
N VAL A 95 6.20 -8.01 -2.81
CA VAL A 95 6.37 -9.15 -3.73
C VAL A 95 7.71 -9.83 -3.52
N TRP A 96 8.80 -9.05 -3.37
CA TRP A 96 10.12 -9.60 -3.11
C TRP A 96 10.20 -10.36 -1.80
N LEU A 97 9.66 -9.79 -0.71
CA LEU A 97 9.57 -10.47 0.58
C LEU A 97 8.78 -11.77 0.46
N ALA A 98 7.60 -11.75 -0.16
CA ALA A 98 6.80 -12.96 -0.41
C ALA A 98 7.61 -14.04 -1.11
N SER A 99 8.37 -13.66 -2.15
CA SER A 99 9.21 -14.59 -2.91
C SER A 99 10.33 -15.23 -2.08
N LEU A 100 10.90 -14.50 -1.11
CA LEU A 100 11.93 -15.04 -0.21
C LEU A 100 11.36 -16.12 0.71
N PHE A 101 10.14 -15.93 1.21
CA PHE A 101 9.49 -16.89 2.09
C PHE A 101 9.11 -18.18 1.35
N TYR A 102 8.60 -18.07 0.13
CA TYR A 102 8.37 -19.23 -0.75
C TYR A 102 9.64 -20.08 -0.99
N ARG A 103 10.81 -19.45 -1.18
CA ARG A 103 12.07 -20.17 -1.41
C ARG A 103 12.57 -20.93 -0.19
N ARG A 104 12.21 -20.52 1.03
CA ARG A 104 12.63 -21.22 2.26
C ARG A 104 11.80 -22.46 2.56
N GLU A 105 10.51 -22.44 2.22
CA GLU A 105 9.62 -23.59 2.48
C GLU A 105 9.85 -24.73 1.46
N SER A 106 10.31 -24.42 0.25
CA SER A 106 10.63 -25.40 -0.79
C SER A 106 11.86 -26.31 -0.50
N ILE A 107 12.65 -26.04 0.55
CA ILE A 107 13.90 -26.80 0.83
C ILE A 107 13.71 -27.84 1.96
N LEU A 108 12.54 -27.88 2.61
CA LEU A 108 12.23 -28.83 3.69
C LEU A 108 11.08 -29.80 3.36
N GLY A 109 10.67 -29.87 2.09
CA GLY A 109 9.71 -30.86 1.57
C GLY A 109 10.40 -32.09 1.00
#